data_AF-A0A8X6LJB4-F1
#
_entry.id   AF-A0A8X6LJB4-F1
#
_cell.length_a   1.000
_cell.length_b   1.000
_cell.length_c   1.000
_cell.angle_alpha   90.00
_cell.angle_beta   90.00
_cell.angle_gamma   90.00
#
_symmetry.space_group_name_H-M   'P 1'
#
loop_
_entity.id
_entity.type
_entity.pdbx_description
1 polymer ?
#
loop_
_entity_poly.entity_id
_entity_poly.type
_entity_poly.pdbx_seq_one_letter_code
_entity_poly.pdbx_strand_id
1 'polypeptide(L)'
;FYDLQATIRDGQRCSAPKAYLVPNDYKENLDIVSEAFVKKIMIDNSQAKGVVFDFGGQTREVRANKEVILSAGAINTAQLLMLSGVGPRQELKKHKIRVKADLPVGKNLQDHLSVFLAFELNEEIMPFAKKQADKSHIIQYISSKSGALTSLQGVVVSALLDQNDTRANEYPDYQLLFWEGHAGVAKTQLRIKPEVI
;
A
#
# COMPACT_ATOMS: atom_id res chain seq x y z
N PHE A 1 21.30 -11.09 -5.86
CA PHE A 1 19.88 -11.48 -5.90
C PHE A 1 19.51 -12.06 -4.55
N TYR A 2 18.30 -11.80 -4.07
CA TYR A 2 17.84 -12.27 -2.76
C TYR A 2 16.47 -12.96 -2.89
N ASP A 3 16.16 -13.84 -1.94
CA ASP A 3 14.86 -14.50 -1.87
C ASP A 3 13.76 -13.45 -1.70
N LEU A 4 12.73 -13.53 -2.54
CA LEU A 4 11.65 -12.55 -2.50
C LEU A 4 10.90 -12.63 -1.18
N GLN A 5 11.08 -11.62 -0.34
CA GLN A 5 10.26 -11.46 0.85
C GLN A 5 8.89 -10.93 0.47
N ALA A 6 7.85 -11.57 0.99
CA ALA A 6 6.48 -11.14 0.74
C ALA A 6 5.56 -11.42 1.90
N THR A 7 4.41 -10.75 1.87
CA THR A 7 3.31 -10.93 2.82
C THR A 7 2.46 -12.15 2.42
N ILE A 8 3.07 -13.34 2.52
CA ILE A 8 2.44 -14.63 2.22
C ILE A 8 2.49 -15.54 3.45
N ARG A 9 1.40 -16.26 3.71
CA ARG A 9 1.32 -17.34 4.70
C ARG A 9 0.51 -18.48 4.09
N ASP A 10 1.03 -19.70 4.17
CA ASP A 10 0.39 -20.92 3.63
C ASP A 10 -0.05 -20.78 2.16
N GLY A 11 0.83 -20.22 1.32
CA GLY A 11 0.58 -20.00 -0.10
C GLY A 11 -0.45 -18.92 -0.44
N GLN A 12 -0.94 -18.17 0.56
CA GLN A 12 -1.94 -17.12 0.38
C GLN A 12 -1.43 -15.74 0.80
N ARG A 13 -1.99 -14.68 0.20
CA ARG A 13 -1.78 -13.32 0.66
C ARG A 13 -2.18 -13.18 2.14
N CYS A 14 -1.25 -12.69 2.96
CA CYS A 14 -1.47 -12.40 4.37
C CYS A 14 -1.39 -10.90 4.60
N SER A 15 -2.53 -10.21 4.51
CA SER A 15 -2.62 -8.77 4.79
C SER A 15 -2.50 -8.46 6.28
N ALA A 16 -2.20 -7.20 6.64
CA ALA A 16 -2.15 -6.78 8.03
C ALA A 16 -3.44 -7.10 8.82
N PRO A 17 -4.67 -6.87 8.29
CA PRO A 17 -5.88 -7.34 8.96
C PRO A 17 -5.94 -8.85 9.17
N LYS A 18 -5.54 -9.66 8.17
CA LYS A 18 -5.54 -11.13 8.28
C LYS A 18 -4.52 -11.63 9.31
N ALA A 19 -3.42 -10.92 9.48
CA ALA A 19 -2.37 -11.24 10.43
C ALA A 19 -2.71 -10.81 11.86
N TYR A 20 -3.28 -9.62 12.05
CA TYR A 20 -3.39 -8.98 13.35
C TYR A 20 -4.82 -8.73 13.83
N LEU A 21 -5.76 -8.40 12.94
CA LEU A 21 -7.13 -8.04 13.33
C LEU A 21 -8.06 -9.25 13.39
N VAL A 22 -8.13 -10.04 12.31
CA VAL A 22 -9.02 -11.21 12.21
C VAL A 22 -8.77 -12.23 13.34
N PRO A 23 -7.53 -12.54 13.75
CA PRO A 23 -7.32 -13.47 14.85
C PRO A 23 -7.68 -12.90 16.23
N ASN A 24 -8.06 -11.63 16.34
CA ASN A 24 -8.29 -10.93 17.61
C ASN A 24 -9.65 -10.20 17.64
N ASP A 25 -10.51 -10.37 16.64
CA ASP A 25 -11.79 -9.65 16.50
C ASP A 25 -12.83 -10.04 17.56
N TYR A 26 -12.63 -11.17 18.24
CA TYR A 26 -13.46 -11.64 19.36
C TYR A 26 -13.13 -10.96 20.69
N LYS A 27 -12.05 -10.19 20.79
CA LYS A 27 -11.62 -9.59 22.07
C LYS A 27 -12.55 -8.44 22.46
N GLU A 28 -13.12 -8.51 23.66
CA GLU A 28 -14.07 -7.51 24.18
C GLU A 28 -13.47 -6.10 24.35
N ASN A 29 -12.14 -5.96 24.34
CA ASN A 29 -11.46 -4.67 24.46
C ASN A 29 -11.04 -4.07 23.10
N LEU A 30 -11.54 -4.61 21.98
CA LEU A 30 -11.23 -4.15 20.63
C LEU A 30 -12.51 -4.06 19.77
N ASP A 31 -12.93 -2.84 19.48
CA ASP A 31 -13.98 -2.59 18.50
C ASP A 31 -13.38 -2.33 17.11
N ILE A 32 -13.79 -3.13 16.11
CA ILE A 32 -13.43 -2.94 14.70
C ILE A 32 -14.67 -2.50 13.94
N VAL A 33 -14.66 -1.25 13.47
CA VAL A 33 -15.77 -0.68 12.70
C VAL A 33 -15.35 -0.51 11.25
N SER A 34 -15.80 -1.41 10.38
CA SER A 34 -15.64 -1.28 8.92
C SER A 34 -16.61 -0.25 8.35
N GLU A 35 -16.32 0.25 7.15
CA GLU A 35 -17.19 1.22 6.44
C GLU A 35 -17.45 2.53 7.23
N ALA A 36 -16.57 2.86 8.17
CA ALA A 36 -16.58 4.10 8.91
C ALA A 36 -15.60 5.10 8.30
N PHE A 37 -16.12 6.08 7.56
CA PHE A 37 -15.29 7.10 6.90
C PHE A 37 -15.05 8.30 7.82
N VAL A 38 -13.84 8.43 8.37
CA VAL A 38 -13.47 9.53 9.26
C VAL A 38 -13.37 10.84 8.50
N LYS A 39 -14.11 11.87 8.94
CA LYS A 39 -14.14 13.20 8.31
C LYS A 39 -13.27 14.23 9.00
N LYS A 40 -13.18 14.16 10.34
CA LYS A 40 -12.50 15.18 11.14
C LYS A 40 -12.14 14.67 12.53
N ILE A 41 -11.07 15.22 13.09
CA ILE A 41 -10.69 15.06 14.50
C ILE A 41 -11.29 16.20 15.31
N MET A 42 -11.97 15.84 16.39
CA MET A 42 -12.43 16.80 17.39
C MET A 42 -11.23 17.23 18.22
N ILE A 43 -10.85 18.51 18.13
CA ILE A 43 -9.69 19.06 18.86
C ILE A 43 -10.19 20.28 19.65
N ASP A 44 -9.92 20.28 20.95
CA ASP A 44 -10.24 21.38 21.86
C ASP A 44 -9.04 21.66 22.77
N ASN A 45 -8.69 22.94 22.95
CA ASN A 45 -7.52 23.38 23.74
C ASN A 45 -6.24 22.55 23.47
N SER A 46 -5.93 22.34 22.19
CA SER A 46 -4.78 21.53 21.71
C SER A 46 -4.82 20.04 22.11
N GLN A 47 -5.97 19.53 22.56
CA GLN A 47 -6.18 18.11 22.87
C GLN A 47 -7.16 17.47 21.90
N ALA A 48 -6.80 16.31 21.33
CA ALA A 48 -7.71 15.49 20.56
C ALA A 48 -8.73 14.82 21.51
N LYS A 49 -10.03 14.99 21.22
CA LYS A 49 -11.16 14.48 22.02
C LYS A 49 -11.86 13.28 21.36
N GLY A 50 -11.52 12.97 20.12
CA GLY A 50 -12.16 11.90 19.35
C GLY A 50 -12.27 12.26 17.87
N VAL A 51 -13.13 11.53 17.15
CA VAL A 51 -13.32 11.71 15.70
C VAL A 51 -14.79 11.76 15.32
N VAL A 52 -15.08 12.49 14.25
CA VAL A 52 -16.37 12.51 13.55
C VAL A 52 -16.22 11.66 12.29
N PHE A 53 -17.15 10.74 12.06
CA PHE A 53 -17.10 9.79 10.95
C PHE A 53 -18.50 9.52 10.38
N ASP A 54 -18.58 9.13 9.11
CA ASP A 54 -19.81 8.65 8.51
C ASP A 54 -19.90 7.13 8.61
N PHE A 55 -21.05 6.63 9.06
CA PHE A 55 -21.32 5.21 9.20
C PHE A 55 -22.82 4.94 9.02
N GLY A 56 -23.17 3.99 8.13
CA GLY A 56 -24.56 3.68 7.81
C GLY A 56 -25.36 4.88 7.27
N GLY A 57 -24.71 5.75 6.49
CA GLY A 57 -25.33 6.95 5.90
C GLY A 57 -25.55 8.10 6.91
N GLN A 58 -25.05 7.99 8.14
CA GLN A 58 -25.21 9.01 9.17
C GLN A 58 -23.85 9.48 9.70
N THR A 59 -23.75 10.77 10.02
CA THR A 59 -22.59 11.31 10.72
C THR A 59 -22.68 10.99 12.21
N ARG A 60 -21.62 10.38 12.74
CA ARG A 60 -21.48 9.96 14.13
C ARG A 60 -20.20 10.51 14.73
N GLU A 61 -20.12 10.48 16.05
CA GLU A 61 -18.93 10.87 16.81
C GLU A 61 -18.53 9.73 17.74
N VAL A 62 -17.22 9.55 17.92
CA VAL A 62 -16.67 8.70 18.98
C VAL A 62 -15.64 9.50 19.76
N ARG A 63 -15.69 9.42 21.09
CA ARG A 63 -14.78 10.13 21.99
C ARG A 63 -13.61 9.24 22.41
N ALA A 64 -12.44 9.84 22.52
CA ALA A 64 -11.22 9.20 22.98
C ALA A 64 -10.86 9.69 24.39
N ASN A 65 -10.66 8.76 25.32
CA ASN A 65 -10.28 9.09 26.71
C ASN A 65 -8.79 9.38 26.86
N LYS A 66 -7.94 8.83 25.98
CA LYS A 66 -6.48 8.97 26.03
C LYS A 66 -5.96 9.68 24.78
N GLU A 67 -6.05 9.01 23.64
CA GLU A 67 -5.35 9.43 22.41
C GLU A 67 -6.16 9.12 21.16
N VAL A 68 -5.85 9.84 20.08
CA VAL A 68 -6.30 9.55 18.72
C VAL A 68 -5.06 9.32 17.87
N ILE A 69 -4.91 8.13 17.30
CA ILE A 69 -3.78 7.75 16.45
C ILE A 69 -4.26 7.70 14.99
N LEU A 70 -3.55 8.39 14.09
CA LEU A 70 -3.88 8.42 12.67
C LEU A 70 -3.03 7.43 11.89
N SER A 71 -3.71 6.50 11.22
CA SER A 71 -3.09 5.49 10.34
C SER A 71 -3.74 5.46 8.96
N ALA A 72 -4.14 6.63 8.44
CA ALA A 72 -4.88 6.75 7.17
C ALA A 72 -3.98 6.76 5.92
N GLY A 73 -2.68 6.46 6.06
CA GLY A 73 -1.69 6.55 4.99
C GLY A 73 -1.18 7.97 4.71
N ALA A 74 -0.12 8.09 3.92
CA ALA A 74 0.58 9.37 3.68
C ALA A 74 -0.32 10.49 3.13
N ILE A 75 -1.28 10.13 2.26
CA ILE A 75 -2.20 11.09 1.62
C ILE A 75 -3.33 11.49 2.58
N ASN A 76 -4.11 10.53 3.07
CA ASN A 76 -5.33 10.85 3.82
C ASN A 76 -5.03 11.32 5.24
N THR A 77 -3.92 10.92 5.87
CA THR A 77 -3.53 11.46 7.19
C THR A 77 -3.29 12.97 7.10
N ALA A 78 -2.56 13.43 6.08
CA ALA A 78 -2.32 14.85 5.88
C ALA A 78 -3.63 15.61 5.61
N GLN A 79 -4.49 15.05 4.75
CA GLN A 79 -5.81 15.64 4.46
C GLN A 79 -6.67 15.75 5.73
N LEU A 80 -6.76 14.69 6.52
CA LEU A 80 -7.59 14.63 7.73
C LEU A 80 -7.10 15.64 8.79
N LEU A 81 -5.78 15.77 8.96
CA LEU A 81 -5.19 16.80 9.83
C LEU A 81 -5.59 18.21 9.36
N MET A 82 -5.47 18.49 8.06
CA MET A 82 -5.86 19.79 7.50
C MET A 82 -7.35 20.08 7.67
N LEU A 83 -8.24 19.12 7.39
CA LEU A 83 -9.68 19.22 7.65
C LEU A 83 -10.00 19.43 9.15
N SER A 84 -9.10 18.99 10.03
CA SER A 84 -9.19 19.17 11.48
C SER A 84 -8.63 20.52 11.98
N GLY A 85 -8.06 21.32 11.08
CA GLY A 85 -7.45 22.63 11.38
C GLY A 85 -5.97 22.58 11.74
N VAL A 86 -5.28 21.48 11.43
CA VAL A 86 -3.84 21.28 11.65
C VAL A 86 -3.13 21.22 10.31
N GLY A 87 -2.39 22.27 9.95
CA GLY A 87 -1.71 22.38 8.66
C GLY A 87 -1.34 23.81 8.28
N PRO A 88 -0.83 24.06 7.07
CA PRO A 88 -0.32 25.37 6.69
C PRO A 88 -1.44 26.42 6.73
N ARG A 89 -1.25 27.49 7.52
CA ARG A 89 -2.26 28.54 7.74
C ARG A 89 -2.88 29.11 6.46
N GLN A 90 -2.07 29.33 5.43
CA GLN A 90 -2.54 29.87 4.16
C GLN A 90 -3.50 28.91 3.45
N GLU A 91 -3.16 27.61 3.41
CA GLU A 91 -4.01 26.59 2.80
C GLU A 91 -5.31 26.41 3.59
N LEU A 92 -5.24 26.35 4.92
CA LEU A 92 -6.43 26.25 5.77
C LEU A 92 -7.39 27.44 5.58
N LYS A 93 -6.85 28.66 5.53
CA LYS A 93 -7.65 29.87 5.30
C LYS A 93 -8.32 29.88 3.93
N LYS A 94 -7.63 29.41 2.87
CA LYS A 94 -8.17 29.27 1.51
C LYS A 94 -9.44 28.42 1.49
N HIS A 95 -9.48 27.36 2.29
CA HIS A 95 -10.63 26.46 2.42
C HIS A 95 -11.60 26.84 3.56
N LYS A 96 -11.45 28.03 4.15
CA LYS A 96 -12.30 28.53 5.27
C LYS A 96 -12.27 27.61 6.50
N ILE A 97 -11.16 26.93 6.73
CA ILE A 97 -10.94 26.07 7.90
C ILE A 97 -10.28 26.90 9.00
N ARG A 98 -10.84 26.84 10.22
CA ARG A 98 -10.24 27.46 11.41
C ARG A 98 -8.87 26.83 11.69
N VAL A 99 -7.83 27.67 11.74
CA VAL A 99 -6.47 27.24 12.09
C VAL A 99 -6.39 26.95 13.59
N LYS A 100 -6.10 25.71 13.93
CA LYS A 100 -5.81 25.25 15.30
C LYS A 100 -4.31 25.13 15.55
N ALA A 101 -3.57 24.65 14.55
CA ALA A 101 -2.12 24.59 14.57
C ALA A 101 -1.56 24.84 13.16
N ASP A 102 -0.54 25.69 13.08
CA ASP A 102 0.13 26.07 11.83
C ASP A 102 1.40 25.23 11.66
N LEU A 103 1.28 24.14 10.92
CA LEU A 103 2.34 23.13 10.73
C LEU A 103 2.48 22.79 9.24
N PRO A 104 3.66 22.34 8.77
CA PRO A 104 3.89 22.00 7.37
C PRO A 104 3.27 20.65 6.94
N VAL A 105 2.04 20.36 7.38
CA VAL A 105 1.31 19.14 7.05
C VAL A 105 1.10 19.03 5.53
N GLY A 106 1.31 17.84 4.98
CA GLY A 106 1.17 17.56 3.55
C GLY A 106 2.38 17.97 2.71
N LYS A 107 3.50 18.36 3.34
CA LYS A 107 4.79 18.59 2.67
C LYS A 107 5.69 17.36 2.80
N ASN A 108 6.77 17.33 2.02
CA ASN A 108 7.75 16.23 2.01
C ASN A 108 7.13 14.87 1.65
N LEU A 109 6.21 14.83 0.68
CA LEU A 109 5.75 13.58 0.10
C LEU A 109 6.90 12.96 -0.70
N GLN A 110 7.20 11.70 -0.41
CA GLN A 110 8.20 10.91 -1.11
C GLN A 110 7.54 9.64 -1.61
N ASP A 111 7.98 9.19 -2.78
CA ASP A 111 7.56 7.94 -3.38
C ASP A 111 8.74 7.38 -4.18
N HIS A 112 8.71 6.08 -4.46
CA HIS A 112 9.72 5.45 -5.29
C HIS A 112 9.34 5.57 -6.76
N LEU A 113 10.20 6.20 -7.55
CA LEU A 113 10.03 6.24 -9.00
C LEU A 113 10.44 4.91 -9.61
N SER A 114 9.59 4.36 -10.47
CA SER A 114 9.84 3.10 -11.19
C SER A 114 9.95 3.35 -12.68
N VAL A 115 10.94 2.71 -13.32
CA VAL A 115 11.11 2.71 -14.79
C VAL A 115 11.08 1.26 -15.26
N PHE A 116 10.41 1.03 -16.39
CA PHE A 116 10.28 -0.31 -16.96
C PHE A 116 11.23 -0.47 -18.14
N LEU A 117 11.92 -1.61 -18.19
CA LEU A 117 12.60 -2.12 -19.37
C LEU A 117 11.85 -3.38 -19.79
N ALA A 118 11.52 -3.49 -21.08
CA ALA A 118 10.73 -4.61 -21.59
C ALA A 118 11.54 -5.45 -22.56
N PHE A 119 11.56 -6.76 -22.32
CA PHE A 119 12.24 -7.75 -23.14
C PHE A 119 11.25 -8.84 -23.53
N GLU A 120 11.39 -9.36 -24.75
CA GLU A 120 10.57 -10.46 -25.27
C GLU A 120 11.32 -11.78 -25.08
N LEU A 121 10.68 -12.72 -24.38
CA LEU A 121 11.22 -14.08 -24.18
C LEU A 121 10.91 -14.96 -25.40
N ASN A 122 11.77 -15.95 -25.67
CA ASN A 122 11.54 -16.95 -26.70
C ASN A 122 10.26 -17.78 -26.43
N GLU A 123 9.63 -18.30 -27.50
CA GLU A 123 8.31 -18.95 -27.43
C GLU A 123 8.27 -20.26 -26.60
N GLU A 124 9.42 -20.79 -26.18
CA GLU A 124 9.54 -22.07 -25.49
C GLU A 124 9.07 -22.03 -24.03
N ILE A 125 8.95 -20.83 -23.43
CA ILE A 125 8.52 -20.68 -22.03
C ILE A 125 7.02 -20.41 -21.95
N MET A 126 6.28 -21.23 -21.21
CA MET A 126 4.87 -20.96 -20.92
C MET A 126 4.73 -19.63 -20.15
N PRO A 127 4.08 -18.61 -20.71
CA PRO A 127 3.96 -17.31 -20.05
C PRO A 127 3.16 -17.40 -18.75
N PHE A 128 3.51 -16.56 -17.78
CA PHE A 128 2.84 -16.48 -16.48
C PHE A 128 1.32 -16.33 -16.60
N ALA A 129 0.85 -15.54 -17.57
CA ALA A 129 -0.58 -15.40 -17.84
C ALA A 129 -1.26 -16.72 -18.23
N LYS A 130 -0.59 -17.58 -19.01
CA LYS A 130 -1.12 -18.92 -19.34
C LYS A 130 -1.08 -19.84 -18.11
N LYS A 131 -0.03 -19.76 -17.28
CA LYS A 131 0.05 -20.50 -16.01
C LYS A 131 -1.12 -20.14 -15.06
N GLN A 132 -1.54 -18.88 -15.04
CA GLN A 132 -2.68 -18.46 -14.21
C GLN A 132 -4.04 -18.98 -14.71
N ALA A 133 -4.23 -19.01 -16.02
CA ALA A 133 -5.49 -19.43 -16.64
C ALA A 133 -5.63 -20.95 -16.76
N ASP A 134 -4.53 -21.70 -16.61
CA ASP A 134 -4.54 -23.15 -16.71
C ASP A 134 -5.29 -23.80 -15.53
N LYS A 135 -6.24 -24.67 -15.87
CA LYS A 135 -7.09 -25.35 -14.88
C LYS A 135 -6.29 -26.21 -13.90
N SER A 136 -5.19 -26.84 -14.33
CA SER A 136 -4.37 -27.67 -13.46
C SER A 136 -3.72 -26.85 -12.34
N HIS A 137 -3.21 -25.66 -12.65
CA HIS A 137 -2.64 -24.74 -11.67
C HIS A 137 -3.71 -24.16 -10.73
N ILE A 138 -4.91 -23.89 -11.23
CA ILE A 138 -6.06 -23.48 -10.40
C ILE A 138 -6.41 -24.60 -9.42
N ILE A 139 -6.55 -25.84 -9.90
CA ILE A 139 -6.87 -27.00 -9.06
C ILE A 139 -5.77 -27.22 -8.02
N GLN A 140 -4.50 -27.17 -8.40
CA GLN A 140 -3.35 -27.31 -7.51
C GLN A 140 -3.37 -26.27 -6.39
N TYR A 141 -3.63 -25.00 -6.71
CA TYR A 141 -3.73 -23.93 -5.72
C TYR A 141 -4.91 -24.14 -4.77
N ILE A 142 -6.07 -24.55 -5.30
CA ILE A 142 -7.25 -24.81 -4.47
C ILE A 142 -6.97 -25.96 -3.50
N SER A 143 -6.42 -27.07 -3.98
CA SER A 143 -6.22 -28.30 -3.21
C SER A 143 -5.09 -28.26 -2.20
N SER A 144 -3.99 -27.58 -2.54
CA SER A 144 -2.73 -27.68 -1.78
C SER A 144 -2.10 -26.34 -1.43
N LYS A 145 -2.67 -25.21 -1.88
CA LYS A 145 -2.06 -23.87 -1.74
C LYS A 145 -0.61 -23.84 -2.23
N SER A 146 -0.36 -24.53 -3.34
CA SER A 146 0.93 -24.61 -4.01
C SER A 146 0.79 -24.28 -5.50
N GLY A 147 1.92 -24.23 -6.21
CA GLY A 147 1.95 -23.99 -7.65
C GLY A 147 2.00 -22.51 -8.04
N ALA A 148 1.87 -22.22 -9.34
CA ALA A 148 2.18 -20.91 -9.90
C ALA A 148 1.34 -19.74 -9.32
N LEU A 149 0.14 -20.02 -8.80
CA LEU A 149 -0.76 -19.02 -8.22
C LEU A 149 -0.36 -18.54 -6.82
N THR A 150 0.62 -19.17 -6.17
CA THR A 150 1.20 -18.67 -4.91
C THR A 150 2.30 -17.64 -5.14
N SER A 151 2.71 -17.43 -6.39
CA SER A 151 3.81 -16.54 -6.75
C SER A 151 3.45 -15.05 -6.59
N LEU A 152 4.49 -14.21 -6.56
CA LEU A 152 4.39 -12.77 -6.36
C LEU A 152 4.06 -12.02 -7.64
N GLN A 153 2.94 -12.39 -8.25
CA GLN A 153 2.40 -11.73 -9.44
C GLN A 153 3.42 -11.58 -10.58
N GLY A 154 4.26 -12.60 -10.79
CA GLY A 154 5.24 -12.61 -11.89
C GLY A 154 6.59 -11.99 -11.55
N VAL A 155 6.79 -11.42 -10.35
CA VAL A 155 8.15 -11.08 -9.90
C VAL A 155 8.91 -12.38 -9.65
N VAL A 156 9.95 -12.60 -10.43
CA VAL A 156 10.75 -13.83 -10.41
C VAL A 156 11.97 -13.67 -9.51
N VAL A 157 12.59 -12.48 -9.57
CA VAL A 157 13.84 -12.18 -8.88
C VAL A 157 13.87 -10.68 -8.52
N SER A 158 14.54 -10.35 -7.41
CA SER A 158 14.85 -8.97 -7.03
C SER A 158 16.34 -8.79 -6.70
N ALA A 159 16.86 -7.59 -6.97
CA ALA A 159 18.19 -7.16 -6.57
C ALA A 159 18.16 -5.74 -6.01
N LEU A 160 19.08 -5.46 -5.09
CA LEU A 160 19.34 -4.12 -4.58
C LEU A 160 20.71 -3.70 -5.12
N LEU A 161 20.80 -2.47 -5.62
CA LEU A 161 22.01 -1.92 -6.22
C LEU A 161 22.32 -0.56 -5.58
N ASP A 162 23.58 -0.38 -5.21
CA ASP A 162 24.15 0.89 -4.74
C ASP A 162 24.93 1.51 -5.90
N GLN A 163 24.73 2.81 -6.15
CA GLN A 163 25.44 3.52 -7.21
C GLN A 163 26.90 3.76 -6.84
N ASN A 164 27.20 3.93 -5.56
CA ASN A 164 28.53 4.20 -5.05
C ASN A 164 28.92 3.09 -4.08
N ASP A 165 29.82 2.19 -4.51
CA ASP A 165 30.39 1.07 -3.72
C ASP A 165 31.21 1.53 -2.47
N THR A 166 30.94 2.75 -1.97
CA THR A 166 31.23 3.16 -0.62
C THR A 166 30.15 2.56 0.28
N ARG A 167 30.51 1.55 1.08
CA ARG A 167 29.69 0.98 2.18
C ARG A 167 29.23 2.01 3.25
N ALA A 168 29.29 3.31 2.96
CA ALA A 168 28.86 4.40 3.81
C ALA A 168 27.33 4.60 3.79
N ASN A 169 26.63 4.15 2.74
CA ASN A 169 25.17 4.16 2.72
C ASN A 169 24.62 2.87 3.35
N GLU A 170 23.76 3.02 4.37
CA GLU A 170 23.05 1.89 4.99
C GLU A 170 21.89 1.37 4.12
N TYR A 171 21.57 2.04 3.01
CA TYR A 171 20.41 1.76 2.16
C TYR A 171 20.76 1.76 0.66
N PRO A 172 20.12 0.88 -0.14
CA PRO A 172 20.36 0.82 -1.58
C PRO A 172 19.69 1.97 -2.34
N ASP A 173 20.32 2.43 -3.43
CA ASP A 173 19.78 3.48 -4.30
C ASP A 173 18.71 2.95 -5.27
N TYR A 174 18.87 1.70 -5.72
CA TYR A 174 17.98 1.08 -6.70
C TYR A 174 17.50 -0.29 -6.25
N GLN A 175 16.24 -0.57 -6.57
CA GLN A 175 15.67 -1.91 -6.52
C GLN A 175 15.33 -2.36 -7.94
N LEU A 176 15.93 -3.46 -8.38
CA LEU A 176 15.63 -4.10 -9.66
C LEU A 176 14.62 -5.22 -9.43
N LEU A 177 13.48 -5.13 -10.12
CA LEU A 177 12.43 -6.15 -10.10
C LEU A 177 12.34 -6.81 -11.47
N PHE A 178 12.58 -8.12 -11.52
CA PHE A 178 12.43 -8.90 -12.74
C PHE A 178 11.02 -9.47 -12.77
N TRP A 179 10.20 -8.94 -13.66
CA TRP A 179 8.78 -9.22 -13.74
C TRP A 179 8.40 -9.88 -15.08
N GLU A 180 7.78 -11.05 -15.00
CA GLU A 180 7.22 -11.77 -16.14
C GLU A 180 5.76 -11.31 -16.38
N GLY A 181 5.47 -10.83 -17.59
CA GLY A 181 4.15 -10.32 -17.96
C GLY A 181 3.82 -10.51 -19.44
N HIS A 182 2.58 -10.21 -19.80
CA HIS A 182 2.13 -10.31 -21.19
C HIS A 182 2.70 -9.16 -22.03
N ALA A 183 3.29 -9.44 -23.20
CA ALA A 183 3.91 -8.44 -24.08
C ALA A 183 2.96 -7.28 -24.47
N GLY A 184 1.65 -7.54 -24.51
CA GLY A 184 0.65 -6.50 -24.72
C GLY A 184 0.64 -5.39 -23.66
N VAL A 185 1.00 -5.70 -22.40
CA VAL A 185 1.09 -4.71 -21.32
C VAL A 185 2.18 -3.69 -21.62
N ALA A 186 3.36 -4.15 -22.07
CA ALA A 186 4.45 -3.28 -22.46
C ALA A 186 4.05 -2.32 -23.59
N LYS A 187 3.36 -2.82 -24.63
CA LYS A 187 2.96 -2.02 -25.80
C LYS A 187 1.81 -1.04 -25.50
N THR A 188 0.80 -1.47 -24.74
CA THR A 188 -0.45 -0.71 -24.56
C THR A 188 -0.47 0.18 -23.33
N GLN A 189 0.06 -0.30 -22.20
CA GLN A 189 0.02 0.43 -20.92
C GLN A 189 1.30 1.22 -20.71
N LEU A 190 2.45 0.63 -21.03
CA LEU A 190 3.76 1.25 -20.81
C LEU A 190 4.26 2.02 -22.04
N ARG A 191 3.68 1.77 -23.23
CA ARG A 191 4.11 2.34 -24.52
C ARG A 191 5.59 2.09 -24.84
N ILE A 192 6.11 0.93 -24.42
CA ILE A 192 7.47 0.48 -24.64
C ILE A 192 7.46 -0.58 -25.75
N LYS A 193 8.40 -0.48 -26.70
CA LYS A 193 8.64 -1.54 -27.69
C LYS A 193 9.64 -2.52 -27.08
N PRO A 194 9.26 -3.78 -26.81
CA PRO A 194 10.19 -4.75 -26.24
C PRO A 194 11.37 -5.02 -27.18
N GLU A 195 12.55 -5.19 -26.60
CA GLU A 195 13.70 -5.73 -27.33
C GLU A 195 13.68 -7.27 -27.24
N VAL A 196 14.02 -7.93 -28.35
CA VAL A 196 14.13 -9.39 -28.37
C VAL A 196 15.52 -9.77 -27.87
N ILE A 197 15.59 -10.59 -26.82
CA ILE A 197 16.84 -11.10 -26.24
C ILE A 197 16.82 -12.63 -26.26
#